data_AF-A0A934MFE3-F1
#
_entry.id   AF-A0A934MFE3-F1
#
_cell.length_a   1.000
_cell.length_b   1.000
_cell.length_c   1.000
_cell.angle_alpha   90.00
_cell.angle_beta   90.00
_cell.angle_gamma   90.00
#
_symmetry.space_group_name_H-M   'P 1'
#
loop_
_entity.id
_entity.type
_entity.pdbx_description
1 polymer ?
#
loop_
_entity_poly.entity_id
_entity_poly.type
_entity_poly.pdbx_seq_one_letter_code
_entity_poly.pdbx_strand_id
1 'polypeptide(L)'
;MRNLARPLLGFTALALLAAAPASADDLATRFANEAPRLDEISIGNWRGYAFADPDTGAFTDCEIGIGTASADAYLNFWMTGNGALKINLHRLGSDLAVGDTVETALAFNRSRAHPYMAEAATTETLTLAIDDMDRVSERLRNANRLTIRVGDALYPVNLAGSRRALEWLASCAERGVRANPPQPSPAPRTAESAILDELDAAAGAAPKGEAPTPPAAPATALPPPQAAPLAADTRTAVALANALSAAEVGLFRLAVTDAVVSFASGSLTGTLRPLTAAEAGDMHALRTRLITESAGACLGAYSAQNETPKGLVTLSLATRCTTETGQTGRLIAVFGSGEGGLVLTAMSAESDASTLAEALVARLSDELSTQE
;
A
#
# COMPACT_ATOMS: atom_id res chain seq x y z
N MET A 1 -46.93 -58.98 -24.91
CA MET A 1 -47.18 -58.00 -23.84
C MET A 1 -45.92 -57.89 -22.97
N ARG A 2 -45.06 -56.91 -23.22
CA ARG A 2 -43.94 -56.55 -22.32
C ARG A 2 -43.84 -55.02 -22.33
N ASN A 3 -44.28 -54.41 -21.24
CA ASN A 3 -44.22 -52.98 -21.00
C ASN A 3 -42.78 -52.60 -20.64
N LEU A 4 -42.13 -51.82 -21.50
CA LEU A 4 -40.84 -51.18 -21.22
C LEU A 4 -41.10 -49.83 -20.54
N ALA A 5 -40.82 -49.76 -19.24
CA ALA A 5 -40.80 -48.53 -18.48
C ALA A 5 -39.56 -47.71 -18.85
N ARG A 6 -39.76 -46.51 -19.39
CA ARG A 6 -38.71 -45.49 -19.57
C ARG A 6 -38.56 -44.70 -18.27
N PRO A 7 -37.34 -44.55 -17.71
CA PRO A 7 -37.12 -43.62 -16.62
C PRO A 7 -37.10 -42.20 -17.19
N LEU A 8 -38.01 -41.36 -16.72
CA LEU A 8 -37.98 -39.91 -16.92
C LEU A 8 -36.85 -39.36 -16.04
N LEU A 9 -35.70 -39.08 -16.66
CA LEU A 9 -34.65 -38.27 -16.05
C LEU A 9 -35.17 -36.83 -15.98
N GLY A 10 -35.59 -36.42 -14.78
CA GLY A 10 -35.92 -35.03 -14.47
C GLY A 10 -34.66 -34.18 -14.58
N PHE A 11 -34.59 -33.35 -15.61
CA PHE A 11 -33.61 -32.27 -15.70
C PHE A 11 -34.04 -31.16 -14.74
N THR A 12 -33.45 -31.15 -13.55
CA THR A 12 -33.53 -30.00 -12.64
C THR A 12 -32.75 -28.86 -13.28
N ALA A 13 -33.46 -27.88 -13.85
CA ALA A 13 -32.87 -26.65 -14.34
C ALA A 13 -32.35 -25.85 -13.14
N LEU A 14 -31.06 -25.97 -12.85
CA LEU A 14 -30.37 -25.14 -11.87
C LEU A 14 -30.30 -23.72 -12.45
N ALA A 15 -31.20 -22.84 -12.02
CA ALA A 15 -31.11 -21.42 -12.34
C ALA A 15 -29.87 -20.86 -11.63
N LEU A 16 -28.78 -20.64 -12.37
CA LEU A 16 -27.66 -19.85 -11.88
C LEU A 16 -28.18 -18.43 -11.64
N LEU A 17 -28.35 -18.04 -10.38
CA LEU A 17 -28.35 -16.63 -10.02
C LEU A 17 -26.96 -16.10 -10.38
N ALA A 18 -26.87 -15.33 -11.46
CA ALA A 18 -25.66 -14.59 -11.77
C ALA A 18 -25.50 -13.54 -10.67
N ALA A 19 -24.49 -13.70 -9.81
CA ALA A 19 -24.02 -12.62 -8.98
C ALA A 19 -23.73 -11.43 -9.90
N ALA A 20 -24.18 -10.23 -9.51
CA ALA A 20 -23.78 -9.02 -10.22
C ALA A 20 -22.25 -8.98 -10.19
N PRO A 21 -21.57 -8.86 -11.34
CA PRO A 21 -20.12 -8.73 -11.34
C PRO A 21 -19.73 -7.53 -10.48
N ALA A 22 -18.54 -7.57 -9.87
CA ALA A 22 -17.98 -6.41 -9.17
C ALA A 22 -18.20 -5.17 -10.03
N SER A 23 -18.86 -4.17 -9.44
CA SER A 23 -19.33 -3.03 -10.22
C SER A 23 -18.12 -2.26 -10.74
N ALA A 24 -18.28 -1.58 -11.87
CA ALA A 24 -17.19 -0.78 -12.40
C ALA A 24 -16.79 0.38 -11.47
N ASP A 25 -17.66 0.71 -10.50
CA ASP A 25 -17.40 1.69 -9.43
C ASP A 25 -16.49 1.10 -8.34
N ASP A 26 -16.63 -0.20 -8.00
CA ASP A 26 -15.72 -0.88 -7.07
C ASP A 26 -14.28 -0.90 -7.57
N LEU A 27 -14.09 -1.04 -8.89
CA LEU A 27 -12.77 -0.92 -9.51
C LEU A 27 -12.25 0.51 -9.42
N ALA A 28 -13.08 1.51 -9.73
CA ALA A 28 -12.67 2.91 -9.69
C ALA A 28 -12.21 3.32 -8.28
N THR A 29 -12.89 2.86 -7.23
CA THR A 29 -12.48 3.08 -5.83
C THR A 29 -11.14 2.43 -5.51
N ARG A 30 -10.84 1.25 -6.09
CA ARG A 30 -9.55 0.57 -5.86
C ARG A 30 -8.40 1.34 -6.49
N PHE A 31 -8.57 1.80 -7.73
CA PHE A 31 -7.58 2.64 -8.41
C PHE A 31 -7.51 4.08 -7.85
N ALA A 32 -8.48 4.54 -7.05
CA ALA A 32 -8.55 5.94 -6.57
C ALA A 32 -7.50 6.30 -5.54
N ASN A 33 -6.81 5.30 -4.98
CA ASN A 33 -5.81 5.50 -3.94
C ASN A 33 -4.37 5.50 -4.48
N GLU A 34 -4.18 5.36 -5.79
CA GLU A 34 -2.87 5.26 -6.45
C GLU A 34 -2.52 6.56 -7.18
N ALA A 35 -1.40 7.19 -6.79
CA ALA A 35 -0.61 8.21 -7.50
C ALA A 35 -1.35 9.37 -8.22
N PRO A 36 -0.66 10.40 -8.72
CA PRO A 36 -1.28 11.37 -9.63
C PRO A 36 -1.74 10.69 -10.92
N ARG A 37 -3.02 10.86 -11.26
CA ARG A 37 -3.61 10.33 -12.50
C ARG A 37 -3.42 11.30 -13.65
N LEU A 38 -2.85 10.82 -14.75
CA LEU A 38 -2.63 11.61 -15.97
C LEU A 38 -3.81 11.51 -16.96
N ASP A 39 -4.46 10.36 -17.01
CA ASP A 39 -5.52 10.02 -17.98
C ASP A 39 -6.43 8.92 -17.39
N GLU A 40 -7.66 8.84 -17.86
CA GLU A 40 -8.64 7.82 -17.45
C GLU A 40 -9.45 7.31 -18.65
N ILE A 41 -9.79 6.02 -18.63
CA ILE A 41 -10.72 5.43 -19.58
C ILE A 41 -11.82 4.60 -18.93
N SER A 42 -13.00 4.63 -19.56
CA SER A 42 -14.12 3.74 -19.29
C SER A 42 -14.64 3.13 -20.60
N ILE A 43 -14.53 1.80 -20.74
CA ILE A 43 -15.08 1.06 -21.89
C ILE A 43 -15.95 -0.08 -21.36
N GLY A 44 -17.25 0.15 -21.25
CA GLY A 44 -18.17 -0.84 -20.65
C GLY A 44 -17.74 -1.17 -19.21
N ASN A 45 -17.36 -2.43 -18.97
CA ASN A 45 -16.90 -2.93 -17.67
C ASN A 45 -15.39 -2.75 -17.44
N TRP A 46 -14.67 -2.18 -18.41
CA TRP A 46 -13.26 -1.87 -18.28
C TRP A 46 -13.09 -0.48 -17.66
N ARG A 47 -12.12 -0.35 -16.78
CA ARG A 47 -11.59 0.91 -16.27
C ARG A 47 -10.10 0.95 -16.52
N GLY A 48 -9.51 2.12 -16.64
CA GLY A 48 -8.08 2.24 -16.77
C GLY A 48 -7.57 3.63 -16.49
N TYR A 49 -6.30 3.69 -16.10
CA TYR A 49 -5.64 4.89 -15.59
C TYR A 49 -4.21 4.96 -16.13
N ALA A 50 -3.72 6.18 -16.31
CA ALA A 50 -2.32 6.47 -16.56
C ALA A 50 -1.72 7.07 -15.29
N PHE A 51 -0.59 6.54 -14.84
CA PHE A 51 0.05 6.95 -13.60
C PHE A 51 1.34 7.73 -13.85
N ALA A 52 1.64 8.60 -12.89
CA ALA A 52 2.89 9.33 -12.81
C ALA A 52 3.52 9.18 -11.43
N ASP A 53 4.84 9.30 -11.40
CA ASP A 53 5.60 9.41 -10.17
C ASP A 53 5.19 10.72 -9.44
N PRO A 54 4.82 10.65 -8.16
CA PRO A 54 4.28 11.79 -7.43
C PRO A 54 5.27 12.95 -7.26
N ASP A 55 6.57 12.64 -7.22
CA ASP A 55 7.61 13.62 -6.91
C ASP A 55 8.09 14.34 -8.18
N THR A 56 8.20 13.59 -9.28
CA THR A 56 8.79 14.07 -10.54
C THR A 56 7.74 14.37 -11.61
N GLY A 57 6.52 13.85 -11.47
CA GLY A 57 5.49 13.87 -12.51
C GLY A 57 5.83 12.99 -13.72
N ALA A 58 6.90 12.20 -13.66
CA ALA A 58 7.33 11.33 -14.76
C ALA A 58 6.34 10.17 -14.94
N PHE A 59 6.09 9.77 -16.19
CA PHE A 59 5.22 8.62 -16.47
C PHE A 59 5.80 7.34 -15.88
N THR A 60 4.98 6.56 -15.18
CA THR A 60 5.36 5.24 -14.67
C THR A 60 4.80 4.16 -15.59
N ASP A 61 3.47 4.11 -15.71
CA ASP A 61 2.76 3.01 -16.35
C ASP A 61 1.29 3.37 -16.64
N CYS A 62 0.65 2.51 -17.42
CA CYS A 62 -0.79 2.52 -17.61
C CYS A 62 -1.37 1.19 -17.14
N GLU A 63 -2.58 1.25 -16.59
CA GLU A 63 -3.32 0.07 -16.16
C GLU A 63 -4.72 0.05 -16.73
N ILE A 64 -5.23 -1.15 -17.02
CA ILE A 64 -6.65 -1.39 -17.23
C ILE A 64 -7.11 -2.55 -16.35
N GLY A 65 -8.30 -2.44 -15.77
CA GLY A 65 -8.90 -3.45 -14.92
C GLY A 65 -10.29 -3.86 -15.39
N ILE A 66 -10.66 -5.10 -15.06
CA ILE A 66 -12.02 -5.63 -15.22
C ILE A 66 -12.37 -6.58 -14.08
N GLY A 67 -13.60 -6.45 -13.56
CA GLY A 67 -14.10 -7.30 -12.49
C GLY A 67 -14.34 -8.71 -12.99
N THR A 68 -14.19 -9.70 -12.11
CA THR A 68 -14.66 -11.06 -12.40
C THR A 68 -16.13 -11.21 -12.00
N ALA A 69 -16.77 -12.33 -12.36
CA ALA A 69 -18.11 -12.62 -11.84
C ALA A 69 -18.10 -12.90 -10.32
N SER A 70 -16.93 -13.18 -9.75
CA SER A 70 -16.74 -13.30 -8.31
C SER A 70 -16.44 -11.91 -7.75
N ALA A 71 -17.16 -11.49 -6.71
CA ALA A 71 -17.05 -10.15 -6.13
C ALA A 71 -15.70 -9.91 -5.41
N ASP A 72 -14.98 -10.99 -5.10
CA ASP A 72 -13.70 -11.02 -4.40
C ASP A 72 -12.49 -10.96 -5.33
N ALA A 73 -12.68 -10.87 -6.65
CA ALA A 73 -11.57 -10.88 -7.58
C ALA A 73 -11.76 -9.95 -8.78
N TYR A 74 -10.65 -9.36 -9.24
CA TYR A 74 -10.57 -8.62 -10.49
C TYR A 74 -9.26 -8.89 -11.23
N LEU A 75 -9.29 -8.67 -12.53
CA LEU A 75 -8.15 -8.83 -13.42
C LEU A 75 -7.62 -7.46 -13.80
N ASN A 76 -6.34 -7.23 -13.58
CA ASN A 76 -5.62 -6.02 -13.95
C ASN A 76 -4.58 -6.35 -15.04
N PHE A 77 -4.40 -5.43 -15.97
CA PHE A 77 -3.37 -5.44 -17.00
C PHE A 77 -2.54 -4.19 -16.85
N TRP A 78 -1.25 -4.36 -16.63
CA TRP A 78 -0.29 -3.29 -16.40
C TRP A 78 0.69 -3.22 -17.56
N MET A 79 0.92 -2.02 -18.10
CA MET A 79 1.87 -1.79 -19.18
C MET A 79 2.80 -0.63 -18.84
N THR A 80 4.09 -0.92 -18.78
CA THR A 80 5.11 0.12 -18.56
C THR A 80 5.48 0.86 -19.85
N GLY A 81 6.25 1.94 -19.71
CA GLY A 81 6.76 2.70 -20.85
C GLY A 81 7.62 1.91 -21.85
N ASN A 82 8.17 0.75 -21.48
CA ASN A 82 8.90 -0.10 -22.43
C ASN A 82 8.01 -1.08 -23.20
N GLY A 83 6.69 -1.04 -22.98
CA GLY A 83 5.71 -1.92 -23.64
C GLY A 83 5.56 -3.29 -22.99
N ALA A 84 6.26 -3.59 -21.88
CA ALA A 84 6.06 -4.82 -21.15
C ALA A 84 4.66 -4.86 -20.53
N LEU A 85 3.83 -5.81 -21.00
CA LEU A 85 2.52 -6.11 -20.45
C LEU A 85 2.66 -7.14 -19.33
N LYS A 86 1.96 -6.93 -18.22
CA LYS A 86 1.72 -7.94 -17.17
C LYS A 86 0.23 -8.15 -16.98
N ILE A 87 -0.12 -9.33 -16.49
CA ILE A 87 -1.49 -9.68 -16.11
C ILE A 87 -1.49 -10.05 -14.64
N ASN A 88 -2.28 -9.34 -13.84
CA ASN A 88 -2.42 -9.53 -12.40
C ASN A 88 -3.84 -9.98 -12.08
N LEU A 89 -3.97 -11.07 -11.34
CA LEU A 89 -5.23 -11.46 -10.70
C LEU A 89 -5.17 -11.00 -9.25
N HIS A 90 -6.03 -10.04 -8.90
CA HIS A 90 -6.22 -9.62 -7.53
C HIS A 90 -7.36 -10.42 -6.92
N ARG A 91 -7.16 -10.95 -5.72
CA ARG A 91 -8.13 -11.76 -5.00
C ARG A 91 -8.07 -11.45 -3.51
N LEU A 92 -9.21 -11.09 -2.95
CA LEU A 92 -9.36 -10.78 -1.53
C LEU A 92 -9.38 -12.06 -0.70
N GLY A 93 -8.73 -12.02 0.47
CA GLY A 93 -8.81 -13.09 1.47
C GLY A 93 -8.05 -14.36 1.10
N SER A 94 -6.97 -14.26 0.32
CA SER A 94 -6.06 -15.39 0.11
C SER A 94 -4.89 -15.38 1.09
N ASP A 95 -4.58 -16.55 1.64
CA ASP A 95 -3.39 -16.76 2.48
C ASP A 95 -2.13 -16.98 1.61
N LEU A 96 -1.88 -16.11 0.62
CA LEU A 96 -0.67 -16.17 -0.20
C LEU A 96 0.50 -15.53 0.54
N ALA A 97 1.66 -16.20 0.57
CA ALA A 97 2.91 -15.55 0.92
C ALA A 97 3.55 -14.94 -0.34
N VAL A 98 4.22 -13.80 -0.18
CA VAL A 98 4.96 -13.17 -1.29
C VAL A 98 6.02 -14.14 -1.83
N GLY A 99 6.04 -14.32 -3.14
CA GLY A 99 6.90 -15.28 -3.84
C GLY A 99 6.29 -16.68 -3.98
N ASP A 100 5.11 -16.95 -3.41
CA ASP A 100 4.41 -18.22 -3.63
C ASP A 100 4.10 -18.41 -5.11
N THR A 101 4.46 -19.56 -5.65
CA THR A 101 4.11 -19.95 -7.01
C THR A 101 2.83 -20.80 -7.01
N VAL A 102 1.86 -20.41 -7.81
CA VAL A 102 0.56 -21.08 -7.91
C VAL A 102 0.32 -21.54 -9.34
N GLU A 103 -0.08 -22.80 -9.51
CA GLU A 103 -0.53 -23.30 -10.80
C GLU A 103 -1.81 -22.59 -11.23
N THR A 104 -1.76 -22.01 -12.43
CA THR A 104 -2.92 -21.34 -13.03
C THR A 104 -3.21 -21.91 -14.41
N ALA A 105 -4.43 -21.66 -14.91
CA ALA A 105 -4.75 -21.96 -16.30
C ALA A 105 -5.71 -20.94 -16.89
N LEU A 106 -5.48 -20.59 -18.16
CA LEU A 106 -6.32 -19.67 -18.91
C LEU A 106 -7.09 -20.41 -20.01
N ALA A 107 -8.41 -20.26 -20.01
CA ALA A 107 -9.28 -20.74 -21.08
C ALA A 107 -10.01 -19.55 -21.73
N PHE A 108 -9.88 -19.42 -23.05
CA PHE A 108 -10.52 -18.36 -23.82
C PHE A 108 -11.72 -18.93 -24.58
N ASN A 109 -12.89 -18.33 -24.41
CA ASN A 109 -14.16 -18.85 -24.91
C ASN A 109 -14.39 -20.31 -24.46
N ARG A 110 -14.49 -21.26 -25.40
CA ARG A 110 -14.64 -22.71 -25.14
C ARG A 110 -13.36 -23.49 -25.46
N SER A 111 -12.22 -22.81 -25.59
CA SER A 111 -10.94 -23.48 -25.85
C SER A 111 -10.51 -24.33 -24.66
N ARG A 112 -9.66 -25.32 -24.91
CA ARG A 112 -8.90 -26.01 -23.85
C ARG A 112 -8.13 -24.99 -22.99
N ALA A 113 -8.14 -25.19 -21.68
CA ALA A 113 -7.34 -24.40 -20.75
C ALA A 113 -5.84 -24.62 -21.03
N HIS A 114 -5.07 -23.55 -21.04
CA HIS A 114 -3.62 -23.60 -21.15
C HIS A 114 -2.99 -23.31 -19.78
N PRO A 115 -2.09 -24.16 -19.28
CA PRO A 115 -1.46 -23.96 -17.98
C PRO A 115 -0.46 -22.81 -18.03
N TYR A 116 -0.34 -22.10 -16.90
CA TYR A 116 0.66 -21.08 -16.64
C TYR A 116 1.08 -21.18 -15.16
N MET A 117 2.19 -20.53 -14.81
CA MET A 117 2.53 -20.28 -13.42
C MET A 117 2.19 -18.84 -13.08
N ALA A 118 1.70 -18.61 -11.87
CA ALA A 118 1.59 -17.27 -11.31
C ALA A 118 2.43 -17.18 -10.05
N GLU A 119 2.97 -16.00 -9.77
CA GLU A 119 3.73 -15.71 -8.58
C GLU A 119 2.99 -14.66 -7.75
N ALA A 120 2.92 -14.86 -6.44
CA ALA A 120 2.32 -13.92 -5.51
C ALA A 120 3.22 -12.70 -5.35
N ALA A 121 2.84 -11.58 -5.98
CA ALA A 121 3.51 -10.30 -5.81
C ALA A 121 3.17 -9.65 -4.46
N THR A 122 1.94 -9.89 -3.97
CA THR A 122 1.46 -9.51 -2.63
C THR A 122 0.63 -10.65 -2.05
N THR A 123 0.12 -10.50 -0.83
CA THR A 123 -0.81 -11.46 -0.21
C THR A 123 -2.14 -11.61 -0.96
N GLU A 124 -2.45 -10.68 -1.87
CA GLU A 124 -3.71 -10.62 -2.61
C GLU A 124 -3.52 -10.59 -4.13
N THR A 125 -2.29 -10.53 -4.62
CA THR A 125 -2.01 -10.32 -6.05
C THR A 125 -1.15 -11.44 -6.61
N LEU A 126 -1.68 -12.13 -7.61
CA LEU A 126 -0.96 -13.11 -8.42
C LEU A 126 -0.58 -12.49 -9.77
N THR A 127 0.70 -12.40 -10.07
CA THR A 127 1.20 -12.00 -11.39
C THR A 127 1.42 -13.24 -12.24
N LEU A 128 0.79 -13.30 -13.42
CA LEU A 128 0.92 -14.44 -14.32
C LEU A 128 2.24 -14.37 -15.10
N ALA A 129 3.04 -15.43 -15.01
CA ALA A 129 4.22 -15.63 -15.86
C ALA A 129 3.77 -16.16 -17.22
N ILE A 130 3.84 -15.31 -18.25
CA ILE A 130 3.38 -15.62 -19.60
C ILE A 130 4.57 -15.49 -20.56
N ASP A 131 5.04 -16.63 -21.06
CA ASP A 131 6.19 -16.69 -21.96
C ASP A 131 5.88 -16.15 -23.37
N ASP A 132 4.62 -16.23 -23.80
CA ASP A 132 4.13 -15.80 -25.13
C ASP A 132 3.03 -14.75 -24.97
N MET A 133 3.44 -13.54 -24.56
CA MET A 133 2.52 -12.46 -24.27
C MET A 133 1.77 -11.95 -25.50
N ASP A 134 2.39 -12.02 -26.69
CA ASP A 134 1.76 -11.62 -27.95
C ASP A 134 0.54 -12.50 -28.26
N ARG A 135 0.71 -13.83 -28.13
CA ARG A 135 -0.39 -14.77 -28.34
C ARG A 135 -1.50 -14.60 -27.29
N VAL A 136 -1.15 -14.38 -26.03
CA VAL A 136 -2.17 -14.13 -24.99
C VAL A 136 -2.91 -12.83 -25.25
N SER A 137 -2.19 -11.77 -25.63
CA SER A 137 -2.77 -10.47 -26.00
C SER A 137 -3.72 -10.57 -27.19
N GLU A 138 -3.33 -11.28 -28.24
CA GLU A 138 -4.20 -11.53 -29.39
C GLU A 138 -5.47 -12.28 -28.97
N ARG A 139 -5.36 -13.30 -28.12
CA ARG A 139 -6.53 -14.04 -27.62
C ARG A 139 -7.43 -13.17 -26.75
N LEU A 140 -6.88 -12.30 -25.91
CA LEU A 140 -7.67 -11.34 -25.12
C LEU A 140 -8.45 -10.39 -26.01
N ARG A 141 -7.85 -9.85 -27.09
CA ARG A 141 -8.51 -8.95 -28.05
C ARG A 141 -9.60 -9.62 -28.90
N ASN A 142 -9.59 -10.93 -29.02
CA ASN A 142 -10.47 -11.71 -29.91
C ASN A 142 -11.48 -12.59 -29.18
N ALA A 143 -11.31 -12.82 -27.88
CA ALA A 143 -12.22 -13.62 -27.08
C ALA A 143 -13.33 -12.77 -26.46
N ASN A 144 -14.49 -13.39 -26.22
CA ASN A 144 -15.61 -12.78 -25.49
C ASN A 144 -15.62 -13.19 -24.02
N ARG A 145 -14.94 -14.28 -23.68
CA ARG A 145 -14.85 -14.81 -22.31
C ARG A 145 -13.45 -15.29 -22.03
N LEU A 146 -12.98 -15.01 -20.82
CA LEU A 146 -11.83 -15.66 -20.20
C LEU A 146 -12.31 -16.44 -18.98
N THR A 147 -11.66 -17.55 -18.69
CA THR A 147 -11.80 -18.24 -17.41
C THR A 147 -10.41 -18.53 -16.89
N ILE A 148 -10.12 -18.00 -15.72
CA ILE A 148 -8.87 -18.19 -15.01
C ILE A 148 -9.11 -19.26 -13.96
N ARG A 149 -8.28 -20.29 -13.94
CA ARG A 149 -8.28 -21.30 -12.89
C ARG A 149 -7.07 -21.09 -11.99
N VAL A 150 -7.27 -21.09 -10.68
CA VAL A 150 -6.20 -21.01 -9.67
C VAL A 150 -6.46 -22.12 -8.65
N GLY A 151 -5.67 -23.19 -8.69
CA GLY A 151 -6.03 -24.44 -8.01
C GLY A 151 -7.38 -24.97 -8.50
N ASP A 152 -8.35 -25.10 -7.57
CA ASP A 152 -9.73 -25.53 -7.85
C ASP A 152 -10.71 -24.37 -8.09
N ALA A 153 -10.28 -23.13 -7.84
CA ALA A 153 -11.13 -21.95 -8.02
C ALA A 153 -11.19 -21.52 -9.49
N LEU A 154 -12.36 -21.04 -9.93
CA LEU A 154 -12.61 -20.54 -11.28
C LEU A 154 -13.10 -19.10 -11.25
N TYR A 155 -12.43 -18.24 -12.02
CA TYR A 155 -12.75 -16.82 -12.15
C TYR A 155 -13.15 -16.54 -13.61
N PRO A 156 -14.45 -16.56 -13.93
CA PRO A 156 -14.93 -16.20 -15.25
C PRO A 156 -14.93 -14.67 -15.41
N VAL A 157 -14.44 -14.21 -16.56
CA VAL A 157 -14.32 -12.80 -16.93
C VAL A 157 -15.00 -12.56 -18.28
N ASN A 158 -15.83 -11.52 -18.34
CA ASN A 158 -16.45 -11.08 -19.59
C ASN A 158 -15.48 -10.15 -20.33
N LEU A 159 -15.00 -10.57 -21.50
CA LEU A 159 -14.03 -9.79 -22.29
C LEU A 159 -14.69 -8.82 -23.28
N ALA A 160 -16.00 -8.57 -23.18
CA ALA A 160 -16.63 -7.52 -23.98
C ALA A 160 -15.89 -6.18 -23.82
N GLY A 161 -15.43 -5.60 -24.93
CA GLY A 161 -14.66 -4.36 -24.93
C GLY A 161 -13.14 -4.51 -24.77
N SER A 162 -12.62 -5.73 -24.54
CA SER A 162 -11.20 -5.99 -24.30
C SER A 162 -10.28 -5.44 -25.39
N ARG A 163 -10.68 -5.56 -26.67
CA ARG A 163 -9.91 -5.05 -27.80
C ARG A 163 -9.61 -3.56 -27.66
N ARG A 164 -10.65 -2.75 -27.46
CA ARG A 164 -10.52 -1.29 -27.32
C ARG A 164 -9.76 -0.92 -26.05
N ALA A 165 -9.96 -1.67 -24.97
CA ALA A 165 -9.25 -1.44 -23.71
C ALA A 165 -7.75 -1.69 -23.85
N LEU A 166 -7.35 -2.80 -24.48
CA LEU A 166 -5.94 -3.13 -24.74
C LEU A 166 -5.29 -2.21 -25.79
N GLU A 167 -6.05 -1.74 -26.78
CA GLU A 167 -5.60 -0.70 -27.72
C GLU A 167 -5.35 0.63 -26.99
N TRP A 168 -6.24 1.02 -26.08
CA TRP A 168 -6.03 2.20 -25.24
C TRP A 168 -4.80 2.02 -24.35
N LEU A 169 -4.64 0.87 -23.70
CA LEU A 169 -3.49 0.59 -22.82
C LEU A 169 -2.16 0.78 -23.56
N ALA A 170 -2.03 0.18 -24.75
CA ALA A 170 -0.84 0.35 -25.58
C ALA A 170 -0.61 1.81 -25.99
N SER A 171 -1.66 2.49 -26.45
CA SER A 171 -1.56 3.89 -26.84
C SER A 171 -1.26 4.81 -25.64
N CYS A 172 -1.78 4.49 -24.46
CA CYS A 172 -1.54 5.18 -23.21
C CYS A 172 -0.06 5.13 -22.85
N ALA A 173 0.55 3.94 -22.84
CA ALA A 173 1.97 3.78 -22.54
C ALA A 173 2.85 4.56 -23.52
N GLU A 174 2.55 4.50 -24.82
CA GLU A 174 3.29 5.28 -25.82
C GLU A 174 3.13 6.80 -25.67
N ARG A 175 1.94 7.29 -25.28
CA ARG A 175 1.71 8.72 -25.03
C ARG A 175 2.38 9.16 -23.74
N GLY A 176 2.28 8.37 -22.69
CA GLY A 176 2.88 8.61 -21.37
C GLY A 176 4.38 8.84 -21.47
N VAL A 177 5.11 7.92 -22.13
CA VAL A 177 6.55 8.05 -22.35
C VAL A 177 6.93 9.29 -23.17
N ARG A 178 6.09 9.68 -24.15
CA ARG A 178 6.36 10.86 -24.98
C ARG A 178 6.10 12.16 -24.23
N ALA A 179 5.06 12.23 -23.41
CA ALA A 179 4.65 13.42 -22.70
C ALA A 179 5.50 13.66 -21.45
N ASN A 180 5.76 12.60 -20.68
CA ASN A 180 6.47 12.62 -19.41
C ASN A 180 7.53 11.52 -19.41
N PRO A 181 8.65 11.68 -20.15
CA PRO A 181 9.63 10.63 -20.28
C PRO A 181 10.13 10.16 -18.92
N PRO A 182 10.40 8.84 -18.74
CA PRO A 182 11.01 8.35 -17.52
C PRO A 182 12.28 9.17 -17.25
N GLN A 183 12.39 9.71 -16.03
CA GLN A 183 13.64 10.35 -15.65
C GLN A 183 14.75 9.28 -15.74
N PRO A 184 15.92 9.62 -16.30
CA PRO A 184 17.03 8.69 -16.30
C PRO A 184 17.27 8.27 -14.85
N SER A 185 17.05 6.97 -14.57
CA SER A 185 17.35 6.43 -13.25
C SER A 185 18.78 6.84 -12.92
N PRO A 186 19.02 7.55 -11.80
CA PRO A 186 20.37 7.98 -11.46
C PRO A 186 21.25 6.74 -11.53
N ALA A 187 22.29 6.79 -12.36
CA ALA A 187 23.15 5.64 -12.61
C ALA A 187 23.49 5.01 -11.24
N PRO A 188 23.37 3.68 -11.10
CA PRO A 188 23.60 3.02 -9.81
C PRO A 188 24.95 3.53 -9.30
N ARG A 189 24.92 4.31 -8.21
CA ARG A 189 26.14 4.84 -7.62
C ARG A 189 26.98 3.63 -7.28
N THR A 190 28.08 3.44 -8.01
CA THR A 190 29.06 2.43 -7.66
C THR A 190 29.48 2.73 -6.23
N ALA A 191 29.57 1.70 -5.38
CA ALA A 191 29.97 1.87 -3.97
C ALA A 191 31.22 2.74 -3.82
N GLU A 192 32.11 2.68 -4.81
CA GLU A 192 33.31 3.51 -4.93
C GLU A 192 33.05 5.02 -5.07
N SER A 193 32.01 5.44 -5.79
CA SER A 193 31.62 6.86 -5.92
C SER A 193 30.97 7.38 -4.66
N ALA A 194 30.20 6.55 -3.96
CA ALA A 194 29.62 6.92 -2.66
C ALA A 194 30.69 7.11 -1.59
N ILE A 195 31.74 6.28 -1.61
CA ILE A 195 32.88 6.39 -0.68
C ILE A 195 33.72 7.64 -0.99
N LEU A 196 33.93 7.98 -2.26
CA LEU A 196 34.68 9.19 -2.66
C LEU A 196 33.97 10.48 -2.22
N ASP A 197 32.66 10.58 -2.42
CA ASP A 197 31.87 11.75 -1.98
C ASP A 197 31.85 11.90 -0.45
N GLU A 198 31.82 10.78 0.29
CA GLU A 198 31.88 10.79 1.76
C GLU A 198 33.29 11.17 2.27
N LEU A 199 34.35 10.76 1.56
CA LEU A 199 35.73 11.14 1.87
C LEU A 199 35.97 12.64 1.63
N ASP A 200 35.43 13.20 0.55
CA ASP A 200 35.55 14.62 0.23
C ASP A 200 34.71 15.49 1.19
N ALA A 201 33.54 15.01 1.62
CA ALA A 201 32.74 15.66 2.65
C ALA A 201 33.44 15.68 4.03
N ALA A 202 34.15 14.59 4.38
CA ALA A 202 34.94 14.51 5.61
C ALA A 202 36.22 15.37 5.55
N ALA A 203 36.85 15.49 4.38
CA ALA A 203 38.06 16.30 4.19
C ALA A 203 37.80 17.82 4.25
N GLY A 204 36.56 18.26 4.00
CA GLY A 204 36.15 19.66 4.13
C GLY A 204 35.98 20.17 5.58
N ALA A 205 35.94 19.26 6.56
CA ALA A 205 35.73 19.58 7.97
C ALA A 205 37.03 19.49 8.78
N ALA A 206 38.10 20.13 8.33
CA ALA A 206 39.31 20.27 9.16
C ALA A 206 39.08 21.34 10.24
N PRO A 207 39.18 20.99 11.55
CA PRO A 207 39.10 21.97 12.62
C PRO A 207 40.36 22.86 12.57
N LYS A 208 40.16 24.15 12.29
CA LYS A 208 41.22 25.16 12.47
C LYS A 208 41.60 25.17 13.95
N GLY A 209 42.81 24.70 14.26
CA GLY A 209 43.34 24.68 15.61
C GLY A 209 43.46 26.09 16.17
N GLU A 210 42.73 26.37 17.24
CA GLU A 210 42.81 27.60 18.02
C GLU A 210 43.41 27.28 19.39
N ALA A 211 44.49 27.97 19.73
CA ALA A 211 45.28 27.76 20.94
C ALA A 211 44.53 28.25 22.21
N PRO A 212 44.81 27.67 23.39
CA PRO A 212 44.06 27.96 24.61
C PRO A 212 44.40 29.36 25.15
N THR A 213 43.38 30.24 25.22
CA THR A 213 43.45 31.56 25.85
C THR A 213 42.85 31.50 27.28
N PRO A 214 43.42 32.20 28.28
CA PRO A 214 42.91 32.20 29.67
C PRO A 214 41.53 32.86 29.81
N PRO A 215 40.80 32.61 30.92
CA PRO A 215 39.36 32.86 31.02
C PRO A 215 39.04 34.35 31.11
N ALA A 216 38.43 34.88 30.05
CA ALA A 216 37.79 36.18 30.04
C ALA A 216 36.30 36.04 30.36
N ALA A 217 35.79 37.06 31.06
CA ALA A 217 34.43 37.25 31.56
C ALA A 217 33.31 36.94 30.54
N PRO A 218 32.10 36.57 31.01
CA PRO A 218 31.03 36.05 30.16
C PRO A 218 30.53 37.12 29.19
N ALA A 219 30.86 36.96 27.91
CA ALA A 219 30.22 37.67 26.82
C ALA A 219 28.87 37.01 26.53
N THR A 220 27.82 37.82 26.60
CA THR A 220 26.43 37.49 26.35
C THR A 220 26.29 36.76 25.02
N ALA A 221 26.03 35.45 25.07
CA ALA A 221 25.66 34.66 23.91
C ALA A 221 24.37 35.24 23.31
N LEU A 222 24.42 35.60 22.03
CA LEU A 222 23.21 35.74 21.23
C LEU A 222 22.46 34.40 21.29
N PRO A 223 21.16 34.39 21.60
CA PRO A 223 20.39 33.15 21.64
C PRO A 223 20.46 32.49 20.25
N PRO A 224 20.57 31.15 20.19
CA PRO A 224 20.40 30.44 18.92
C PRO A 224 19.06 30.87 18.30
N PRO A 225 18.95 30.93 16.97
CA PRO A 225 17.66 31.18 16.33
C PRO A 225 16.69 30.15 16.89
N GLN A 226 15.76 30.62 17.73
CA GLN A 226 14.65 29.81 18.20
C GLN A 226 13.88 29.45 16.94
N ALA A 227 14.02 28.21 16.48
CA ALA A 227 13.03 27.63 15.59
C ALA A 227 11.68 27.93 16.25
N ALA A 228 10.84 28.69 15.55
CA ALA A 228 9.51 28.98 16.06
C ALA A 228 8.89 27.63 16.44
N PRO A 229 8.45 27.43 17.70
CA PRO A 229 7.77 26.21 18.04
C PRO A 229 6.60 26.09 17.07
N LEU A 230 6.47 24.93 16.40
CA LEU A 230 5.28 24.57 15.65
C LEU A 230 4.09 24.56 16.63
N ALA A 231 3.55 25.73 16.94
CA ALA A 231 2.39 25.89 17.81
C ALA A 231 1.11 25.34 17.15
N ALA A 232 1.18 25.07 15.84
CA ALA A 232 0.15 24.35 15.09
C ALA A 232 0.03 22.88 15.54
N ASP A 233 1.11 22.24 15.98
CA ASP A 233 1.14 20.79 16.23
C ASP A 233 0.51 20.37 17.56
N THR A 234 0.71 21.16 18.63
CA THR A 234 0.16 20.83 19.95
C THR A 234 -1.37 20.91 19.96
N ARG A 235 -1.98 21.82 19.18
CA ARG A 235 -3.44 21.91 19.07
C ARG A 235 -4.02 20.71 18.33
N THR A 236 -3.38 20.26 17.26
CA THR A 236 -3.78 19.06 16.53
C THR A 236 -3.64 17.82 17.40
N ALA A 237 -2.53 17.66 18.12
CA ALA A 237 -2.33 16.56 19.06
C ALA A 237 -3.35 16.56 20.21
N VAL A 238 -3.69 17.73 20.76
CA VAL A 238 -4.71 17.87 21.82
C VAL A 238 -6.13 17.67 21.28
N ALA A 239 -6.45 18.18 20.09
CA ALA A 239 -7.74 17.95 19.44
C ALA A 239 -7.95 16.47 19.14
N LEU A 240 -6.91 15.78 18.67
CA LEU A 240 -6.90 14.35 18.44
C LEU A 240 -7.08 13.57 19.73
N ALA A 241 -6.32 13.93 20.78
CA ALA A 241 -6.46 13.31 22.10
C ALA A 241 -7.88 13.49 22.68
N ASN A 242 -8.50 14.65 22.46
CA ASN A 242 -9.88 14.92 22.85
C ASN A 242 -10.88 14.11 22.01
N ALA A 243 -10.68 13.99 20.70
CA ALA A 243 -11.51 13.17 19.81
C ALA A 243 -11.46 11.68 20.20
N LEU A 244 -10.27 11.20 20.58
CA LEU A 244 -10.09 9.84 21.11
C LEU A 244 -10.82 9.65 22.45
N SER A 245 -10.80 10.65 23.33
CA SER A 245 -11.53 10.62 24.60
C SER A 245 -13.06 10.60 24.45
N ALA A 246 -13.58 11.18 23.37
CA ALA A 246 -15.01 11.26 23.08
C ALA A 246 -15.58 9.97 22.47
N ALA A 247 -14.73 9.09 21.93
CA ALA A 247 -15.14 7.88 21.23
C ALA A 247 -15.49 6.67 22.13
N GLU A 248 -15.81 6.89 23.41
CA GLU A 248 -16.14 5.86 24.42
C GLU A 248 -15.10 4.74 24.63
N VAL A 249 -13.86 4.92 24.13
CA VAL A 249 -12.75 4.00 24.42
C VAL A 249 -12.21 4.29 25.83
N GLY A 250 -12.99 4.03 26.88
CA GLY A 250 -12.53 4.09 28.27
C GLY A 250 -12.01 5.44 28.78
N LEU A 251 -11.55 5.44 30.04
CA LEU A 251 -11.13 6.63 30.76
C LEU A 251 -9.68 6.99 30.38
N PHE A 252 -9.52 7.88 29.41
CA PHE A 252 -8.19 8.33 28.98
C PHE A 252 -7.51 9.21 30.03
N ARG A 253 -6.31 8.81 30.46
CA ARG A 253 -5.39 9.72 31.16
C ARG A 253 -4.40 10.30 30.16
N LEU A 254 -4.45 11.62 29.97
CA LEU A 254 -3.56 12.35 29.09
C LEU A 254 -2.47 13.03 29.92
N ALA A 255 -1.21 12.79 29.56
CA ALA A 255 -0.08 13.55 30.04
C ALA A 255 0.64 14.16 28.84
N VAL A 256 0.77 15.49 28.82
CA VAL A 256 1.46 16.21 27.75
C VAL A 256 2.79 16.70 28.30
N THR A 257 3.88 16.20 27.73
CA THR A 257 5.25 16.60 28.07
C THR A 257 6.04 16.75 26.78
N ASP A 258 6.64 17.92 26.54
CA ASP A 258 7.61 18.14 25.45
C ASP A 258 7.17 17.59 24.08
N ALA A 259 5.95 17.95 23.66
CA ALA A 259 5.30 17.53 22.41
C ALA A 259 4.92 16.04 22.29
N VAL A 260 5.11 15.25 23.34
CA VAL A 260 4.59 13.87 23.43
C VAL A 260 3.30 13.86 24.25
N VAL A 261 2.25 13.28 23.68
CA VAL A 261 1.00 13.02 24.38
C VAL A 261 0.97 11.54 24.75
N SER A 262 1.10 11.24 26.04
CA SER A 262 0.91 9.88 26.55
C SER A 262 -0.56 9.64 26.82
N PHE A 263 -1.05 8.44 26.48
CA PHE A 263 -2.41 8.02 26.75
C PHE A 263 -2.45 6.63 27.39
N ALA A 264 -3.48 6.40 28.21
CA ALA A 264 -3.81 5.10 28.77
C ALA A 264 -5.33 4.92 28.77
N SER A 265 -5.82 3.82 28.20
CA SER A 265 -7.23 3.43 28.22
C SER A 265 -7.36 1.90 28.31
N GLY A 266 -7.97 1.41 29.40
CA GLY A 266 -8.11 -0.03 29.63
C GLY A 266 -6.75 -0.74 29.67
N SER A 267 -6.56 -1.74 28.81
CA SER A 267 -5.31 -2.49 28.61
C SER A 267 -4.34 -1.83 27.61
N LEU A 268 -4.72 -0.70 27.02
CA LEU A 268 -3.94 0.06 26.05
C LEU A 268 -3.18 1.21 26.72
N THR A 269 -1.89 1.31 26.45
CA THR A 269 -1.06 2.46 26.82
C THR A 269 -0.22 2.87 25.62
N GLY A 270 0.00 4.16 25.42
CA GLY A 270 0.74 4.61 24.24
C GLY A 270 1.17 6.06 24.30
N THR A 271 1.85 6.47 23.24
CA THR A 271 2.32 7.83 23.03
C THR A 271 2.02 8.30 21.61
N LEU A 272 1.70 9.57 21.50
CA LEU A 272 1.53 10.32 20.27
C LEU A 272 2.65 11.36 20.22
N ARG A 273 3.40 11.42 19.12
CA ARG A 273 4.36 12.49 18.88
C ARG A 273 4.21 13.06 17.47
N PRO A 274 4.45 14.35 17.27
CA PRO A 274 4.57 14.90 15.93
C PRO A 274 5.78 14.30 15.22
N LEU A 275 5.67 14.19 13.89
CA LEU A 275 6.77 13.95 12.98
C LEU A 275 7.48 15.26 12.69
N THR A 276 8.80 15.23 12.73
CA THR A 276 9.59 16.29 12.12
C THR A 276 9.44 16.23 10.60
N ALA A 277 9.59 17.37 9.92
CA ALA A 277 9.55 17.43 8.46
C ALA A 277 10.56 16.47 7.79
N ALA A 278 11.73 16.26 8.42
CA ALA A 278 12.72 15.30 7.94
C ALA A 278 12.25 13.85 8.03
N GLU A 279 11.52 13.48 9.10
CA GLU A 279 10.96 12.13 9.24
C GLU A 279 9.76 11.90 8.31
N ALA A 280 8.96 12.94 8.04
CA ALA A 280 7.87 12.87 7.08
C ALA A 280 8.37 12.71 5.63
N GLY A 281 9.52 13.32 5.31
CA GLY A 281 10.14 13.24 3.98
C GLY A 281 10.91 11.93 3.71
N ASP A 282 11.19 11.12 4.73
CA ASP A 282 11.88 9.83 4.58
C ASP A 282 11.21 8.73 5.42
N MET A 283 10.08 8.26 4.89
CA MET A 283 9.30 7.18 5.51
C MET A 283 10.08 5.86 5.64
N HIS A 284 11.08 5.63 4.77
CA HIS A 284 11.91 4.43 4.83
C HIS A 284 12.89 4.48 6.01
N ALA A 285 13.57 5.62 6.21
CA ALA A 285 14.42 5.84 7.37
C ALA A 285 13.61 5.83 8.67
N LEU A 286 12.43 6.46 8.66
CA LEU A 286 11.52 6.44 9.81
C LEU A 286 11.12 5.00 10.17
N ARG A 287 10.69 4.19 9.20
CA ARG A 287 10.37 2.78 9.39
C ARG A 287 11.54 2.00 9.96
N THR A 288 12.73 2.16 9.38
CA THR A 288 13.95 1.47 9.80
C THR A 288 14.31 1.80 11.24
N ARG A 289 14.22 3.07 11.63
CA ARG A 289 14.45 3.51 13.01
C ARG A 289 13.39 2.94 13.97
N LEU A 290 12.10 3.01 13.63
CA LEU A 290 11.01 2.48 14.47
C LEU A 290 11.12 0.96 14.69
N ILE A 291 11.54 0.23 13.66
CA ILE A 291 11.86 -1.20 13.74
C ILE A 291 13.06 -1.41 14.68
N THR A 292 14.13 -0.63 14.52
CA THR A 292 15.36 -0.72 15.35
C THR A 292 15.08 -0.40 16.82
N GLU A 293 14.34 0.66 17.11
CA GLU A 293 13.89 1.03 18.46
C GLU A 293 13.02 -0.08 19.07
N SER A 294 12.14 -0.68 18.27
CA SER A 294 11.32 -1.80 18.71
C SER A 294 12.13 -3.09 18.89
N ALA A 295 13.17 -3.32 18.08
CA ALA A 295 14.05 -4.49 18.18
C ALA A 295 14.86 -4.49 19.48
N GLY A 296 15.31 -3.31 19.91
CA GLY A 296 15.98 -3.14 21.20
C GLY A 296 15.06 -3.43 22.39
N ALA A 297 13.75 -3.24 22.22
CA ALA A 297 12.76 -3.43 23.28
C ALA A 297 12.06 -4.80 23.25
N CYS A 298 12.03 -5.49 22.11
CA CYS A 298 11.20 -6.66 21.87
C CYS A 298 11.90 -7.73 21.01
N LEU A 299 11.93 -8.97 21.50
CA LEU A 299 12.33 -10.15 20.70
C LEU A 299 11.12 -10.63 19.88
N GLY A 300 10.99 -10.24 18.61
CA GLY A 300 9.83 -10.62 17.80
C GLY A 300 9.91 -10.33 16.29
N ALA A 301 8.97 -10.91 15.55
CA ALA A 301 8.79 -10.71 14.11
C ALA A 301 8.03 -9.42 13.80
N TYR A 302 8.38 -8.77 12.69
CA TYR A 302 7.77 -7.54 12.21
C TYR A 302 6.83 -7.86 11.06
N SER A 303 5.56 -7.46 11.18
CA SER A 303 4.67 -7.34 10.03
C SER A 303 4.43 -5.86 9.78
N ALA A 304 4.79 -5.40 8.58
CA ALA A 304 4.44 -4.07 8.11
C ALA A 304 3.33 -4.21 7.09
N GLN A 305 2.16 -3.66 7.39
CA GLN A 305 1.15 -3.43 6.36
C GLN A 305 1.38 -2.02 5.83
N ASN A 306 1.64 -1.92 4.53
CA ASN A 306 1.65 -0.66 3.82
C ASN A 306 0.27 -0.50 3.18
N GLU A 307 -0.26 0.72 3.30
CA GLU A 307 -1.46 1.26 2.63
C GLU A 307 -2.77 1.16 3.42
N THR A 308 -3.26 2.34 3.81
CA THR A 308 -4.68 2.60 4.01
C THR A 308 -5.19 3.49 2.88
N PRO A 309 -6.50 3.48 2.58
CA PRO A 309 -7.09 4.40 1.63
C PRO A 309 -6.93 5.85 2.14
N LYS A 310 -6.77 6.83 1.23
CA LYS A 310 -6.79 8.30 1.47
C LYS A 310 -5.45 9.02 1.79
N GLY A 311 -4.33 8.71 1.12
CA GLY A 311 -3.13 9.59 1.16
C GLY A 311 -2.43 9.74 2.53
N LEU A 312 -2.95 9.10 3.57
CA LEU A 312 -2.29 8.89 4.85
C LEU A 312 -1.38 7.68 4.73
N VAL A 313 -0.07 7.89 4.81
CA VAL A 313 0.88 6.78 4.88
C VAL A 313 0.74 6.13 6.26
N THR A 314 -0.15 5.15 6.36
CA THR A 314 -0.29 4.34 7.57
C THR A 314 0.72 3.21 7.53
N LEU A 315 1.86 3.43 8.19
CA LEU A 315 2.76 2.35 8.52
C LEU A 315 2.22 1.69 9.79
N SER A 316 1.59 0.52 9.65
CA SER A 316 1.20 -0.32 10.78
C SER A 316 2.27 -1.36 11.05
N LEU A 317 2.99 -1.23 12.16
CA LEU A 317 3.94 -2.22 12.64
C LEU A 317 3.32 -2.95 13.84
N ALA A 318 2.95 -4.21 13.65
CA ALA A 318 2.58 -5.09 14.75
C ALA A 318 3.83 -5.88 15.19
N THR A 319 4.30 -5.64 16.40
CA THR A 319 5.38 -6.41 17.03
C THR A 319 4.84 -7.20 18.20
N ARG A 320 5.15 -8.50 18.27
CA ARG A 320 4.93 -9.31 19.48
C ARG A 320 6.19 -9.27 20.33
N CYS A 321 6.07 -8.76 21.54
CA CYS A 321 7.14 -8.73 22.52
C CYS A 321 6.90 -9.86 23.52
N THR A 322 7.90 -10.70 23.76
CA THR A 322 7.86 -11.64 24.88
C THR A 322 8.56 -10.98 26.06
N THR A 323 7.81 -10.63 27.10
CA THR A 323 8.36 -10.12 28.37
C THR A 323 8.36 -11.24 29.42
N GLU A 324 9.02 -11.02 30.57
CA GLU A 324 8.97 -11.96 31.70
C GLU A 324 7.54 -12.21 32.22
N THR A 325 6.60 -11.31 31.92
CA THR A 325 5.20 -11.35 32.38
C THR A 325 4.20 -11.86 31.34
N GLY A 326 4.62 -12.15 30.10
CA GLY A 326 3.74 -12.65 29.04
C GLY A 326 4.05 -12.10 27.65
N GLN A 327 3.17 -12.36 26.68
CA GLN A 327 3.24 -11.76 25.35
C GLN A 327 2.50 -10.42 25.34
N THR A 328 3.14 -9.37 24.86
CA THR A 328 2.52 -8.06 24.63
C THR A 328 2.56 -7.71 23.14
N GLY A 329 1.48 -7.09 22.65
CA GLY A 329 1.39 -6.59 21.27
C GLY A 329 1.69 -5.11 21.25
N ARG A 330 2.65 -4.66 20.45
CA ARG A 330 2.90 -3.24 20.20
C ARG A 330 2.53 -2.92 18.76
N LEU A 331 1.71 -1.88 18.62
CA LEU A 331 1.29 -1.28 17.37
C LEU A 331 2.01 0.05 17.21
N ILE A 332 2.62 0.28 16.07
CA ILE A 332 3.03 1.62 15.66
C ILE A 332 2.23 1.96 14.42
N ALA A 333 1.46 3.05 14.48
CA ALA A 333 0.74 3.62 13.36
C ALA A 333 1.35 5.00 13.07
N VAL A 334 1.86 5.18 11.86
CA VAL A 334 2.34 6.50 11.41
C VAL A 334 1.25 7.16 10.59
N PHE A 335 1.08 8.47 10.69
CA PHE A 335 0.13 9.25 9.92
C PHE A 335 0.90 10.44 9.33
N GLY A 336 1.18 10.43 8.03
CA GLY A 336 1.86 11.54 7.35
C GLY A 336 0.91 12.32 6.45
N SER A 337 1.06 13.65 6.41
CA SER A 337 0.60 14.51 5.33
C SER A 337 1.81 15.30 4.76
N GLY A 338 1.70 15.84 3.55
CA GLY A 338 2.83 16.50 2.88
C GLY A 338 3.43 17.71 3.61
N GLU A 339 2.74 18.27 4.61
CA GLU A 339 3.18 19.44 5.39
C GLU A 339 3.59 19.12 6.84
N GLY A 340 3.46 17.85 7.28
CA GLY A 340 3.72 17.43 8.66
C GLY A 340 3.09 16.06 8.96
N GLY A 341 3.25 15.53 10.16
CA GLY A 341 2.62 14.24 10.48
C GLY A 341 2.64 13.89 11.95
N LEU A 342 2.04 12.76 12.30
CA LEU A 342 1.92 12.23 13.64
C LEU A 342 2.37 10.77 13.65
N VAL A 343 3.19 10.39 14.62
CA VAL A 343 3.43 8.99 14.96
C VAL A 343 2.60 8.66 16.18
N LEU A 344 1.69 7.71 16.00
CA LEU A 344 1.01 7.04 17.11
C LEU A 344 1.75 5.72 17.41
N THR A 345 2.23 5.58 18.64
CA THR A 345 2.72 4.32 19.17
C THR A 345 1.76 3.85 20.25
N ALA A 346 1.14 2.70 20.07
CA ALA A 346 0.25 2.08 21.05
C ALA A 346 0.79 0.71 21.47
N MET A 347 0.69 0.38 22.75
CA MET A 347 0.99 -0.94 23.29
C MET A 347 -0.27 -1.49 23.96
N SER A 348 -0.60 -2.74 23.64
CA SER A 348 -1.65 -3.49 24.31
C SER A 348 -1.06 -4.69 25.05
N ALA A 349 -1.54 -4.91 26.26
CA ALA A 349 -1.19 -6.11 27.04
C ALA A 349 -1.87 -7.39 26.52
N GLU A 350 -2.83 -7.28 25.60
CA GLU A 350 -3.66 -8.39 25.12
C GLU A 350 -3.43 -8.71 23.63
N SER A 351 -3.69 -9.96 23.25
CA SER A 351 -3.56 -10.48 21.88
C SER A 351 -4.46 -9.80 20.83
N ASP A 352 -5.41 -8.96 21.27
CA ASP A 352 -6.40 -8.27 20.43
C ASP A 352 -5.93 -6.87 19.96
N ALA A 353 -4.62 -6.61 20.03
CA ALA A 353 -4.01 -5.36 19.58
C ALA A 353 -4.37 -4.98 18.14
N SER A 354 -4.65 -5.95 17.26
CA SER A 354 -5.05 -5.71 15.86
C SER A 354 -6.44 -5.09 15.73
N THR A 355 -7.44 -5.59 16.46
CA THR A 355 -8.82 -5.09 16.39
C THR A 355 -8.92 -3.65 16.88
N LEU A 356 -8.16 -3.33 17.94
CA LEU A 356 -8.10 -1.99 18.50
C LEU A 356 -7.28 -1.03 17.61
N ALA A 357 -6.22 -1.53 16.97
CA ALA A 357 -5.46 -0.79 15.97
C ALA A 357 -6.35 -0.37 14.79
N GLU A 358 -7.10 -1.32 14.23
CA GLU A 358 -8.01 -1.09 13.11
C GLU A 358 -9.10 -0.09 13.47
N ALA A 359 -9.70 -0.22 14.66
CA ALA A 359 -10.71 0.72 15.14
C ALA A 359 -10.15 2.14 15.32
N LEU A 360 -8.94 2.26 15.86
CA LEU A 360 -8.27 3.53 16.09
C LEU A 360 -7.88 4.20 14.75
N VAL A 361 -7.28 3.44 13.83
CA VAL A 361 -6.90 3.92 12.50
C VAL A 361 -8.12 4.35 11.69
N ALA A 362 -9.19 3.55 11.69
CA ALA A 362 -10.43 3.87 10.99
C ALA A 362 -11.02 5.19 11.51
N ARG A 363 -11.01 5.40 12.83
CA ARG A 363 -11.57 6.61 13.44
C ARG A 363 -10.71 7.85 13.20
N LEU A 364 -9.39 7.72 13.31
CA LEU A 364 -8.45 8.81 13.01
C LEU A 364 -8.55 9.23 11.55
N SER A 365 -8.70 8.28 10.63
CA SER A 365 -8.93 8.55 9.21
C SER A 365 -10.25 9.28 8.95
N ASP A 366 -11.32 8.92 9.66
CA ASP A 366 -12.63 9.58 9.58
C ASP A 366 -12.51 11.06 10.03
N GLU A 367 -11.95 11.29 11.21
CA GLU A 367 -11.83 12.62 11.80
C GLU A 367 -10.93 13.56 10.97
N LEU A 368 -9.77 13.08 10.52
CA LEU A 368 -8.86 13.86 9.67
C LEU A 368 -9.51 14.24 8.33
N SER A 369 -10.34 13.36 7.76
CA SER A 369 -11.04 13.65 6.50
C SER A 369 -12.19 14.67 6.62
N THR A 370 -12.57 15.06 7.85
CA THR A 370 -13.59 16.11 8.07
C THR A 370 -13.00 17.50 8.30
N GLN A 371 -11.67 17.62 8.41
CA GLN A 371 -10.98 18.91 8.63
C GLN A 371 -10.44 19.55 7.35
N GLU A 372 -10.43 18.83 6.22
CA GLU A 372 -10.20 19.36 4.87
C GLU A 372 -11.53 19.77 4.21
#